data_AF-A0A3N5XCA7-F1
#
_entry.id   AF-A0A3N5XCA7-F1
#
_cell.length_a   1.000
_cell.length_b   1.000
_cell.length_c   1.000
_cell.angle_alpha   90.00
_cell.angle_beta   90.00
_cell.angle_gamma   90.00
#
_symmetry.space_group_name_H-M   'P 1'
#
loop_
_entity.id
_entity.type
_entity.pdbx_description
1 polymer ?
#
loop_
_entity_poly.entity_id
_entity_poly.type
_entity_poly.pdbx_seq_one_letter_code
_entity_poly.pdbx_strand_id
1 'polypeptide(L)'
;MSYVIGPGCSTCHYCAMECPQNAIRFIGVEYAIDPEKCTDCGICARVCPSGIISNPNKKKKVTKHDLIRKTADLVVLGAGGSGLVAAVKVAQLTGKKVIVLEKGKKIGGNTTLGHGFMLRYTKWHQAAGIEDTREKWIEYFYNNNKGKISYDLLKKATYGLSDMFDWLCEFGGAEKYFVLKKGGPMGMPASSAPPAGRTKGTKDIVPAPPPGNPFGFMPPAMIDFPHRSFENLKCTDHSMGPGWMGTYVVCKMMEAGKKLGVEVYTEHRAVELILNKKGEFTG
;
A
#
# COMPACT_ATOMS: atom_id res chain seq x y z
N MET A 1 7.20 -15.59 29.41
CA MET A 1 6.15 -14.62 29.01
C MET A 1 6.18 -14.50 27.50
N SER A 2 5.01 -14.37 26.88
CA SER A 2 4.88 -14.20 25.44
C SER A 2 5.40 -12.83 24.97
N TYR A 3 5.68 -12.73 23.68
CA TYR A 3 5.82 -11.42 23.04
C TYR A 3 4.49 -10.66 23.10
N VAL A 4 4.57 -9.33 23.08
CA VAL A 4 3.43 -8.42 23.05
C VAL A 4 3.51 -7.50 21.83
N ILE A 5 2.36 -7.12 21.30
CA ILE A 5 2.23 -6.17 20.17
C ILE A 5 1.91 -4.81 20.78
N GLY A 6 2.81 -3.85 20.63
CA GLY A 6 2.63 -2.49 21.12
C GLY A 6 1.71 -1.63 20.23
N PRO A 7 1.43 -0.39 20.65
CA PRO A 7 0.63 0.54 19.85
C PRO A 7 1.32 0.86 18.52
N GLY A 8 0.53 1.19 17.49
CA GLY A 8 1.03 1.49 16.15
C GLY A 8 1.23 0.27 15.25
N CYS A 9 0.54 -0.82 15.54
CA CYS A 9 0.40 -1.95 14.62
C CYS A 9 -0.21 -1.45 13.29
N SER A 10 0.43 -1.78 12.16
CA SER A 10 -0.04 -1.39 10.83
C SER A 10 -0.92 -2.46 10.16
N THR A 11 -1.29 -3.50 10.92
CA THR A 11 -2.08 -4.66 10.46
C THR A 11 -1.55 -5.23 9.15
N CYS A 12 -0.23 -5.43 9.06
CA CYS A 12 0.45 -5.86 7.83
C CYS A 12 0.56 -7.39 7.65
N HIS A 13 -0.05 -8.16 8.56
CA HIS A 13 -0.12 -9.64 8.53
C HIS A 13 1.23 -10.40 8.64
N TYR A 14 2.39 -9.76 8.46
CA TYR A 14 3.70 -10.43 8.48
C TYR A 14 3.95 -11.28 9.72
N CYS A 15 3.67 -10.73 10.91
CA CYS A 15 3.91 -11.46 12.15
C CYS A 15 3.03 -12.72 12.26
N ALA A 16 1.78 -12.65 11.81
CA ALA A 16 0.85 -13.77 11.84
C ALA A 16 1.26 -14.87 10.85
N MET A 17 1.63 -14.48 9.62
CA MET A 17 2.06 -15.40 8.57
C MET A 17 3.35 -16.15 8.92
N GLU A 18 4.25 -15.50 9.66
CA GLU A 18 5.57 -16.06 9.99
C GLU A 18 5.58 -16.74 11.37
N CYS A 19 4.46 -16.78 12.10
CA CYS A 19 4.41 -17.41 13.41
C CYS A 19 4.30 -18.94 13.27
N PRO A 20 5.34 -19.72 13.64
CA PRO A 20 5.31 -21.18 13.47
C PRO A 20 4.30 -21.87 14.40
N GLN A 21 3.82 -21.17 15.43
CA GLN A 21 2.87 -21.69 16.42
C GLN A 21 1.43 -21.26 16.14
N ASN A 22 1.19 -20.45 15.09
CA ASN A 22 -0.10 -19.82 14.83
C ASN A 22 -0.67 -19.10 16.07
N ALA A 23 0.23 -18.48 16.86
CA ALA A 23 -0.10 -17.82 18.12
C ALA A 23 -0.63 -16.39 17.94
N ILE A 24 -0.68 -15.85 16.71
CA ILE A 24 -1.04 -14.44 16.49
C ILE A 24 -2.39 -14.38 15.77
N ARG A 25 -3.33 -13.64 16.36
CA ARG A 25 -4.71 -13.54 15.87
C ARG A 25 -5.11 -12.09 15.61
N PHE A 26 -5.90 -11.88 14.57
CA PHE A 26 -6.54 -10.60 14.29
C PHE A 26 -7.81 -10.49 15.12
N ILE A 27 -7.86 -9.55 16.06
CA ILE A 27 -8.95 -9.33 16.99
C ILE A 27 -9.49 -7.93 16.75
N GLY A 28 -10.68 -7.83 16.13
CA GLY A 28 -11.31 -6.57 15.79
C GLY A 28 -10.52 -5.80 14.73
N VAL A 29 -9.65 -4.89 15.17
CA VAL A 29 -8.85 -3.99 14.31
C VAL A 29 -7.34 -4.12 14.55
N GLU A 30 -6.91 -5.05 15.41
CA GLU A 30 -5.51 -5.20 15.79
C GLU A 30 -5.08 -6.66 15.88
N TYR A 31 -3.76 -6.88 15.93
CA TYR A 31 -3.19 -8.19 16.16
C TYR A 31 -2.83 -8.37 17.63
N ALA A 32 -3.15 -9.54 18.18
CA ALA A 32 -2.75 -9.95 19.52
C ALA A 32 -2.03 -11.30 19.49
N ILE A 33 -1.12 -11.51 20.44
CA ILE A 33 -0.38 -12.78 20.61
C ILE A 33 -1.02 -13.57 21.75
N ASP A 34 -1.46 -14.77 21.43
CA ASP A 34 -1.93 -15.79 22.37
C ASP A 34 -0.75 -16.26 23.25
N PRO A 35 -0.79 -15.99 24.57
CA PRO A 35 0.30 -16.31 25.46
C PRO A 35 0.50 -17.81 25.65
N GLU A 36 -0.54 -18.63 25.51
CA GLU A 36 -0.48 -20.08 25.72
C GLU A 36 0.22 -20.80 24.57
N LYS A 37 0.13 -20.23 23.35
CA LYS A 37 0.78 -20.78 22.15
C LYS A 37 2.16 -20.20 21.88
N CYS A 38 2.53 -19.08 22.52
CA CYS A 38 3.76 -18.38 22.22
C CYS A 38 4.98 -19.09 22.83
N THR A 39 5.93 -19.50 21.98
CA THR A 39 7.18 -20.17 22.39
C THR A 39 8.38 -19.23 22.61
N ASP A 40 8.16 -17.91 22.69
CA ASP A 40 9.23 -16.90 22.82
C ASP A 40 10.31 -16.94 21.70
N CYS A 41 9.98 -17.45 20.52
CA CYS A 41 10.96 -17.59 19.42
C CYS A 41 11.40 -16.25 18.78
N GLY A 42 10.62 -15.17 18.92
CA GLY A 42 10.97 -13.83 18.45
C GLY A 42 10.85 -13.57 16.94
N ILE A 43 10.36 -14.53 16.16
CA ILE A 43 10.17 -14.36 14.71
C ILE A 43 9.24 -13.17 14.40
N CYS A 44 8.14 -13.03 15.14
CA CYS A 44 7.19 -11.93 14.99
C CYS A 44 7.85 -10.55 15.15
N ALA A 45 8.71 -10.39 16.17
CA ALA A 45 9.48 -9.17 16.40
C ALA A 45 10.52 -8.89 15.30
N ARG A 46 11.10 -9.95 14.72
CA ARG A 46 12.05 -9.83 13.61
C ARG A 46 11.37 -9.36 12.32
N VAL A 47 10.16 -9.84 12.04
CA VAL A 47 9.44 -9.54 10.78
C VAL A 47 8.55 -8.31 10.87
N CYS A 48 8.29 -7.78 12.06
CA CYS A 48 7.47 -6.57 12.23
C CYS A 48 8.16 -5.33 11.62
N PRO A 49 7.61 -4.74 10.54
CA PRO A 49 8.23 -3.58 9.90
C PRO A 49 8.16 -2.32 10.79
N SER A 50 7.12 -2.21 11.61
CA SER A 50 6.97 -1.12 12.58
C SER A 50 7.87 -1.26 13.80
N GLY A 51 8.46 -2.44 14.04
CA GLY A 51 9.31 -2.70 15.21
C GLY A 51 8.59 -2.61 16.56
N ILE A 52 7.26 -2.75 16.57
CA ILE A 52 6.40 -2.55 17.76
C ILE A 52 6.15 -3.83 18.57
N ILE A 53 6.67 -4.98 18.13
CA ILE A 53 6.54 -6.25 18.85
C ILE A 53 7.78 -6.44 19.74
N SER A 54 7.57 -6.67 21.03
CA SER A 54 8.63 -6.77 22.03
C SER A 54 8.39 -7.94 22.99
N ASN A 55 9.48 -8.46 23.58
CA ASN A 55 9.39 -9.39 24.69
C ASN A 55 9.51 -8.57 25.99
N PRO A 56 8.51 -8.60 26.88
CA PRO A 56 8.54 -7.85 28.15
C PRO A 56 9.75 -8.13 29.03
N ASN A 57 10.33 -9.33 28.95
CA ASN A 57 11.49 -9.76 29.74
C ASN A 57 12.84 -9.47 29.05
N LYS A 58 12.84 -9.06 27.77
CA LYS A 58 14.06 -8.74 27.02
C LYS A 58 13.99 -7.29 26.54
N LYS A 59 14.53 -6.37 27.35
CA LYS A 59 14.67 -4.97 26.93
C LYS A 59 15.67 -4.89 25.78
N LYS A 60 15.17 -4.60 24.57
CA LYS A 60 16.01 -4.36 23.40
C LYS A 60 16.73 -3.02 23.59
N LYS A 61 18.05 -3.05 23.79
CA LYS A 61 18.88 -1.83 23.76
C LYS A 61 18.96 -1.36 22.30
N VAL A 62 18.42 -0.17 22.02
CA VAL A 62 18.57 0.45 20.70
C VAL A 62 19.95 1.09 20.65
N THR A 63 20.81 0.56 19.78
CA THR A 63 22.11 1.16 19.49
C THR A 63 21.90 2.21 18.40
N LYS A 64 22.17 3.47 18.70
CA LYS A 64 22.16 4.52 17.68
C LYS A 64 23.32 4.26 16.72
N HIS A 65 23.07 4.41 15.42
CA HIS A 65 24.16 4.52 14.45
C HIS A 65 24.88 5.86 14.66
N ASP A 66 26.07 5.99 14.07
CA ASP A 66 26.83 7.24 14.11
C ASP A 66 26.03 8.39 13.51
N LEU A 67 26.27 9.61 14.00
CA LEU A 67 25.63 10.80 13.45
C LEU A 67 26.17 11.05 12.04
N ILE A 68 25.27 11.03 11.05
CA ILE A 68 25.57 11.36 9.67
C ILE A 68 24.90 12.69 9.34
N ARG A 69 25.66 13.63 8.77
CA ARG A 69 25.12 14.89 8.23
C ARG A 69 24.99 14.78 6.71
N LYS A 70 23.80 15.08 6.19
CA LYS A 70 23.49 15.05 4.76
C LYS A 70 22.75 16.33 4.37
N THR A 71 22.96 16.76 3.13
CA THR A 71 22.22 17.87 2.51
C THR A 71 21.47 17.32 1.31
N ALA A 72 20.23 17.76 1.14
CA ALA A 72 19.33 17.42 0.04
C ALA A 72 18.47 18.63 -0.31
N ASP A 73 17.96 18.67 -1.53
CA ASP A 73 16.95 19.66 -1.95
C ASP A 73 15.54 19.27 -1.46
N LEU A 74 15.31 17.98 -1.24
CA LEU A 74 14.08 17.43 -0.68
C LEU A 74 14.37 16.23 0.21
N VAL A 75 13.77 16.22 1.39
CA VAL A 75 13.73 15.06 2.29
C VAL A 75 12.31 14.49 2.30
N VAL A 76 12.19 13.20 1.99
CA VAL A 76 10.91 12.47 2.01
C VAL A 76 10.89 11.54 3.22
N LEU A 77 9.81 11.63 4.00
CA LEU A 77 9.64 10.83 5.21
C LEU A 77 8.75 9.61 4.93
N GLY A 78 9.37 8.43 4.86
CA GLY A 78 8.75 7.14 4.63
C GLY A 78 9.03 6.59 3.22
N ALA A 79 9.54 5.37 3.14
CA ALA A 79 9.82 4.68 1.88
C ALA A 79 8.66 3.74 1.47
N GLY A 80 7.41 4.18 1.71
CA GLY A 80 6.21 3.52 1.18
C GLY A 80 5.91 3.93 -0.27
N GLY A 81 4.78 3.50 -0.82
CA GLY A 81 4.38 3.83 -2.19
C GLY A 81 4.33 5.33 -2.48
N SER A 82 3.67 6.11 -1.62
CA SER A 82 3.56 7.56 -1.79
C SER A 82 4.92 8.27 -1.72
N GLY A 83 5.73 7.95 -0.72
CA GLY A 83 7.04 8.56 -0.52
C GLY A 83 8.01 8.23 -1.65
N LEU A 84 8.09 6.96 -2.06
CA LEU A 84 8.94 6.55 -3.17
C LEU A 84 8.50 7.15 -4.51
N VAL A 85 7.20 7.20 -4.79
CA VAL A 85 6.67 7.86 -6.01
C VAL A 85 6.99 9.34 -6.01
N ALA A 86 6.80 10.04 -4.88
CA ALA A 86 7.13 11.46 -4.78
C ALA A 86 8.63 11.70 -4.99
N ALA A 87 9.49 10.89 -4.35
CA ALA A 87 10.94 11.01 -4.45
C ALA A 87 11.42 10.83 -5.90
N VAL A 88 10.97 9.75 -6.55
CA VAL A 88 11.32 9.44 -7.94
C VAL A 88 10.79 10.51 -8.89
N LYS A 89 9.53 10.95 -8.71
CA LYS A 89 8.93 11.94 -9.60
C LYS A 89 9.64 13.29 -9.51
N VAL A 90 9.98 13.76 -8.31
CA VAL A 90 10.74 15.01 -8.13
C VAL A 90 12.13 14.89 -8.74
N ALA A 91 12.86 13.81 -8.46
CA ALA A 91 14.18 13.59 -9.04
C ALA A 91 14.11 13.54 -10.57
N GLN A 92 13.12 12.86 -11.15
CA GLN A 92 12.92 12.77 -12.59
C GLN A 92 12.63 14.14 -13.22
N LEU A 93 11.75 14.94 -12.62
CA LEU A 93 11.30 16.21 -13.20
C LEU A 93 12.32 17.34 -13.05
N THR A 94 13.17 17.28 -12.02
CA THR A 94 13.97 18.45 -11.61
C THR A 94 15.46 18.18 -11.50
N GLY A 95 15.89 16.92 -11.48
CA GLY A 95 17.29 16.54 -11.21
C GLY A 95 17.76 16.86 -9.77
N LYS A 96 16.86 17.31 -8.90
CA LYS A 96 17.16 17.67 -7.51
C LYS A 96 17.61 16.45 -6.71
N LYS A 97 18.49 16.70 -5.73
CA LYS A 97 18.95 15.69 -4.79
C LYS A 97 17.87 15.36 -3.77
N VAL A 98 17.37 14.13 -3.83
CA VAL A 98 16.31 13.64 -2.93
C VAL A 98 16.85 12.59 -1.97
N ILE A 99 16.55 12.76 -0.69
CA ILE A 99 16.81 11.76 0.36
C ILE A 99 15.48 11.24 0.91
N VAL A 100 15.35 9.93 1.05
CA VAL A 100 14.20 9.27 1.68
C VAL A 100 14.64 8.65 3.00
N LEU A 101 13.91 8.94 4.08
CA LEU A 101 14.13 8.34 5.39
C LEU A 101 13.04 7.30 5.70
N GLU A 102 13.42 6.07 6.03
CA GLU A 102 12.52 5.00 6.42
C GLU A 102 12.84 4.52 7.84
N LYS A 103 11.84 4.52 8.72
CA LYS A 103 12.01 4.10 10.12
C LYS A 103 12.27 2.59 10.24
N GLY A 104 11.70 1.80 9.35
CA GLY A 104 11.75 0.35 9.35
C GLY A 104 13.06 -0.17 8.78
N LYS A 105 13.31 -1.46 9.01
CA LYS A 105 14.43 -2.21 8.41
C LYS A 105 14.24 -2.48 6.92
N LYS A 106 13.00 -2.38 6.45
CA LYS A 106 12.59 -2.65 5.08
C LYS A 106 11.72 -1.50 4.59
N ILE A 107 11.87 -1.20 3.32
CA ILE A 107 11.04 -0.26 2.58
C ILE A 107 9.67 -0.86 2.24
N GLY A 108 8.80 -0.03 1.66
CA GLY A 108 7.54 -0.41 1.04
C GLY A 108 6.31 -0.29 1.95
N GLY A 109 6.47 -0.48 3.25
CA GLY A 109 5.39 -0.35 4.22
C GLY A 109 4.16 -1.19 3.84
N ASN A 110 2.96 -0.67 4.09
CA ASN A 110 1.71 -1.33 3.71
C ASN A 110 1.49 -1.35 2.18
N THR A 111 2.19 -0.51 1.41
CA THR A 111 2.11 -0.56 -0.06
C THR A 111 2.57 -1.93 -0.57
N THR A 112 3.53 -2.59 0.05
CA THR A 112 3.95 -3.95 -0.35
C THR A 112 2.81 -4.99 -0.31
N LEU A 113 1.74 -4.72 0.44
CA LEU A 113 0.54 -5.55 0.53
C LEU A 113 -0.57 -5.12 -0.42
N GLY A 114 -0.39 -4.00 -1.11
CA GLY A 114 -1.37 -3.45 -2.03
C GLY A 114 -1.63 -4.39 -3.19
N HIS A 115 -2.88 -4.82 -3.31
CA HIS A 115 -3.34 -5.70 -4.37
C HIS A 115 -3.15 -5.06 -5.76
N GLY A 116 -3.82 -3.93 -5.98
CA GLY A 116 -3.92 -3.26 -7.25
C GLY A 116 -4.38 -1.81 -7.09
N PHE A 117 -4.65 -1.14 -8.20
CA PHE A 117 -5.14 0.23 -8.19
C PHE A 117 -6.65 0.27 -8.38
N MET A 118 -7.33 1.10 -7.57
CA MET A 118 -8.75 1.41 -7.74
C MET A 118 -8.93 2.53 -8.75
N LEU A 119 -8.56 2.26 -10.00
CA LEU A 119 -8.60 3.24 -11.08
C LEU A 119 -10.04 3.51 -11.50
N ARG A 120 -10.32 4.78 -11.82
CA ARG A 120 -11.62 5.19 -12.36
C ARG A 120 -11.57 5.40 -13.86
N TYR A 121 -10.45 5.87 -14.38
CA TYR A 121 -10.22 6.06 -15.80
C TYR A 121 -8.73 6.23 -16.09
N THR A 122 -8.26 5.83 -17.26
CA THR A 122 -6.87 6.00 -17.71
C THR A 122 -6.85 6.02 -19.25
N LYS A 123 -5.70 6.30 -19.88
CA LYS A 123 -5.58 6.21 -21.35
C LYS A 123 -5.96 4.83 -21.92
N TRP A 124 -5.83 3.78 -21.10
CA TRP A 124 -6.22 2.42 -21.46
C TRP A 124 -7.74 2.23 -21.51
N HIS A 125 -8.48 2.90 -20.63
CA HIS A 125 -9.95 2.93 -20.67
C HIS A 125 -10.42 3.70 -21.91
N GLN A 126 -9.77 4.83 -22.20
CA GLN A 126 -10.04 5.63 -23.40
C GLN A 126 -9.83 4.83 -24.67
N ALA A 127 -8.68 4.15 -24.81
CA ALA A 127 -8.37 3.30 -25.96
C ALA A 127 -9.38 2.15 -26.15
N ALA A 128 -10.00 1.68 -25.08
CA ALA A 128 -11.03 0.64 -25.11
C ALA A 128 -12.46 1.15 -25.33
N GLY A 129 -12.63 2.46 -25.57
CA GLY A 129 -13.93 3.11 -25.80
C GLY A 129 -14.81 3.18 -24.55
N ILE A 130 -14.21 3.17 -23.36
CA ILE A 130 -14.95 3.30 -22.09
C ILE A 130 -15.24 4.79 -21.84
N GLU A 131 -16.46 5.10 -21.37
CA GLU A 131 -16.85 6.44 -20.93
C GLU A 131 -16.02 6.87 -19.70
N ASP A 132 -15.54 8.11 -19.68
CA ASP A 132 -14.91 8.67 -18.48
C ASP A 132 -15.97 9.06 -17.46
N THR A 133 -16.01 8.34 -16.34
CA THR A 133 -16.98 8.57 -15.28
C THR A 133 -16.35 9.12 -14.00
N ARG A 134 -15.14 9.68 -14.07
CA ARG A 134 -14.41 10.18 -12.88
C ARG A 134 -15.20 11.22 -12.08
N GLU A 135 -15.80 12.22 -12.72
CA GLU A 135 -16.56 13.26 -12.01
C GLU A 135 -17.76 12.69 -11.26
N LYS A 136 -18.53 11.79 -11.89
CA LYS A 136 -19.64 11.09 -11.24
C LYS A 136 -19.19 10.29 -10.00
N TRP A 137 -17.99 9.67 -10.03
CA TRP A 137 -17.40 9.02 -8.85
C TRP A 137 -17.00 10.02 -7.77
N ILE A 138 -16.41 11.15 -8.16
CA ILE A 138 -16.01 12.21 -7.22
C ILE A 138 -17.24 12.78 -6.51
N GLU A 139 -18.32 13.09 -7.24
CA GLU A 139 -19.59 13.54 -6.68
C GLU A 139 -20.19 12.52 -5.71
N TYR A 140 -20.20 11.23 -6.09
CA TYR A 140 -20.65 10.15 -5.22
C TYR A 140 -19.84 10.08 -3.91
N PHE A 141 -18.51 10.11 -3.99
CA PHE A 141 -17.66 10.13 -2.78
C PHE A 141 -17.84 11.39 -1.96
N TYR A 142 -18.03 12.53 -2.62
CA TYR A 142 -18.28 13.81 -1.95
C TYR A 142 -19.56 13.76 -1.12
N ASN A 143 -20.65 13.30 -1.72
CA ASN A 143 -21.96 13.20 -1.07
C ASN A 143 -21.94 12.16 0.07
N ASN A 144 -21.21 11.05 -0.09
CA ASN A 144 -21.20 9.98 0.89
C ASN A 144 -20.23 10.18 2.07
N ASN A 145 -19.22 11.04 1.94
CA ASN A 145 -18.22 11.22 3.01
C ASN A 145 -18.72 12.11 4.18
N LYS A 146 -19.93 12.68 4.08
CA LYS A 146 -20.56 13.53 5.12
C LYS A 146 -19.72 14.76 5.50
N GLY A 147 -19.12 15.43 4.50
CA GLY A 147 -18.37 16.68 4.68
C GLY A 147 -16.99 16.53 5.31
N LYS A 148 -16.44 15.31 5.39
CA LYS A 148 -15.12 15.02 5.97
C LYS A 148 -13.96 15.19 4.99
N ILE A 149 -14.22 15.11 3.68
CA ILE A 149 -13.20 15.17 2.63
C ILE A 149 -13.61 16.26 1.63
N SER A 150 -12.69 17.17 1.32
CA SER A 150 -12.94 18.23 0.34
C SER A 150 -13.07 17.68 -1.08
N TYR A 151 -13.92 18.33 -1.89
CA TYR A 151 -14.09 17.98 -3.31
C TYR A 151 -12.75 18.06 -4.07
N ASP A 152 -11.96 19.10 -3.81
CA ASP A 152 -10.64 19.28 -4.42
C ASP A 152 -9.68 18.13 -4.12
N LEU A 153 -9.66 17.61 -2.89
CA LEU A 153 -8.83 16.46 -2.53
C LEU A 153 -9.30 15.18 -3.23
N LEU A 154 -10.61 14.95 -3.30
CA LEU A 154 -11.18 13.81 -4.04
C LEU A 154 -10.83 13.87 -5.53
N LYS A 155 -10.93 15.07 -6.13
CA LYS A 155 -10.56 15.30 -7.52
C LYS A 155 -9.08 15.03 -7.75
N LYS A 156 -8.19 15.65 -6.97
CA LYS A 156 -6.74 15.44 -7.06
C LYS A 156 -6.35 13.97 -6.86
N ALA A 157 -6.97 13.27 -5.91
CA ALA A 157 -6.71 11.85 -5.69
C ALA A 157 -7.18 10.98 -6.87
N THR A 158 -8.37 11.25 -7.41
CA THR A 158 -8.96 10.45 -8.51
C THR A 158 -8.17 10.62 -9.81
N TYR A 159 -7.88 11.86 -10.19
CA TYR A 159 -7.09 12.15 -11.39
C TYR A 159 -5.62 11.79 -11.19
N GLY A 160 -5.02 12.14 -10.05
CA GLY A 160 -3.63 11.84 -9.75
C GLY A 160 -3.31 10.34 -9.72
N LEU A 161 -4.25 9.49 -9.27
CA LEU A 161 -4.09 8.04 -9.36
C LEU A 161 -4.08 7.56 -10.82
N SER A 162 -4.91 8.17 -11.68
CA SER A 162 -4.98 7.86 -13.10
C SER A 162 -3.67 8.22 -13.80
N ASP A 163 -3.18 9.45 -13.57
CA ASP A 163 -1.96 9.97 -14.16
C ASP A 163 -0.73 9.21 -13.66
N MET A 164 -0.69 8.87 -12.37
CA MET A 164 0.36 8.05 -11.78
C MET A 164 0.42 6.67 -12.41
N PHE A 165 -0.74 6.04 -12.66
CA PHE A 165 -0.79 4.73 -13.30
C PHE A 165 -0.29 4.78 -14.74
N ASP A 166 -0.74 5.76 -15.52
CA ASP A 166 -0.29 5.92 -16.91
C ASP A 166 1.20 6.22 -16.99
N TRP A 167 1.71 7.06 -16.08
CA TRP A 167 3.14 7.28 -15.90
C TRP A 167 3.87 5.98 -15.54
N LEU A 168 3.33 5.17 -14.62
CA LEU A 168 3.94 3.89 -14.23
C LEU A 168 3.99 2.89 -15.40
N CYS A 169 3.02 2.92 -16.31
CA CYS A 169 3.07 2.12 -17.54
C CYS A 169 4.22 2.59 -18.44
N GLU A 170 4.24 3.87 -18.80
CA GLU A 170 5.27 4.45 -19.67
C GLU A 170 6.69 4.28 -19.11
N PHE A 171 6.83 4.48 -17.81
CA PHE A 171 8.10 4.52 -17.12
C PHE A 171 8.56 3.15 -16.64
N GLY A 172 7.64 2.32 -16.17
CA GLY A 172 7.93 1.06 -15.49
C GLY A 172 7.71 -0.20 -16.34
N GLY A 173 6.99 -0.10 -17.46
CA GLY A 173 6.58 -1.25 -18.28
C GLY A 173 5.43 -2.07 -17.67
N ALA A 174 4.57 -1.42 -16.88
CA ALA A 174 3.48 -2.08 -16.15
C ALA A 174 2.41 -2.70 -17.06
N GLU A 175 2.29 -2.21 -18.30
CA GLU A 175 1.34 -2.66 -19.32
C GLU A 175 1.48 -4.14 -19.70
N LYS A 176 2.66 -4.72 -19.48
CA LYS A 176 2.92 -6.14 -19.76
C LYS A 176 2.28 -7.08 -18.74
N TYR A 177 1.80 -6.55 -17.62
CA TYR A 177 1.36 -7.33 -16.47
C TYR A 177 -0.14 -7.24 -16.19
N PHE A 178 -0.88 -6.38 -16.91
CA PHE A 178 -2.32 -6.24 -16.75
C PHE A 178 -3.11 -6.52 -18.01
N VAL A 179 -4.40 -6.76 -17.79
CA VAL A 179 -5.43 -6.78 -18.80
C VAL A 179 -6.56 -5.84 -18.36
N LEU A 180 -7.19 -5.16 -19.32
CA LEU A 180 -8.41 -4.41 -19.05
C LEU A 180 -9.60 -5.35 -19.12
N LYS A 181 -10.23 -5.62 -17.97
CA LYS A 181 -11.46 -6.42 -17.90
C LYS A 181 -12.66 -5.49 -17.86
N LYS A 182 -13.52 -5.55 -18.89
CA LYS A 182 -14.85 -4.91 -18.85
C LYS A 182 -15.69 -5.60 -17.77
N GLY A 183 -16.41 -4.82 -16.98
CA GLY A 183 -17.36 -5.35 -16.00
C GLY A 183 -18.48 -6.11 -16.72
N GLY A 184 -18.94 -7.22 -16.12
CA GLY A 184 -20.19 -7.87 -16.50
C GLY A 184 -21.41 -7.03 -16.09
N PRO A 185 -22.65 -7.51 -16.31
CA PRO A 185 -23.85 -6.83 -15.84
C PRO A 185 -23.71 -6.50 -14.34
N MET A 186 -24.04 -5.28 -13.92
CA MET A 186 -23.90 -4.78 -12.54
C MET A 186 -22.44 -4.63 -12.01
N GLY A 187 -21.43 -4.70 -12.89
CA GLY A 187 -20.03 -4.53 -12.51
C GLY A 187 -19.44 -5.76 -11.81
N MET A 188 -19.87 -6.98 -12.16
CA MET A 188 -19.21 -8.20 -11.68
C MET A 188 -17.99 -8.55 -12.55
N PRO A 189 -16.90 -9.12 -12.01
CA PRO A 189 -15.85 -9.67 -12.84
C PRO A 189 -16.38 -10.91 -13.58
N ALA A 190 -16.20 -10.99 -14.91
CA ALA A 190 -16.60 -12.15 -15.71
C ALA A 190 -15.94 -13.49 -15.32
N SER A 191 -15.02 -13.48 -14.33
CA SER A 191 -14.29 -14.66 -13.85
C SER A 191 -14.41 -14.94 -12.36
N SER A 192 -15.35 -14.31 -11.62
CA SER A 192 -15.62 -14.68 -10.22
C SER A 192 -16.52 -15.91 -10.11
N ALA A 193 -16.13 -17.03 -10.72
CA ALA A 193 -16.54 -18.31 -10.18
C ALA A 193 -15.90 -18.42 -8.78
N PRO A 194 -16.67 -18.66 -7.70
CA PRO A 194 -16.09 -18.81 -6.38
C PRO A 194 -15.10 -19.99 -6.40
N PRO A 195 -13.99 -19.93 -5.65
CA PRO A 195 -13.04 -21.04 -5.59
C PRO A 195 -13.78 -22.33 -5.19
N ALA A 196 -13.48 -23.43 -5.88
CA ALA A 196 -14.02 -24.74 -5.59
C ALA A 196 -13.73 -25.09 -4.12
N GLY A 197 -14.78 -25.13 -3.28
CA GLY A 197 -14.62 -25.39 -1.85
C GLY A 197 -15.67 -24.79 -0.91
N ARG A 198 -16.63 -23.98 -1.38
CA ARG A 198 -17.77 -23.58 -0.53
C ARG A 198 -18.76 -24.73 -0.40
N THR A 199 -19.07 -25.06 0.85
CA THR A 199 -20.14 -25.97 1.27
C THR A 199 -21.45 -25.67 0.53
N LYS A 200 -22.06 -26.71 -0.06
CA LYS A 200 -23.42 -26.68 -0.59
C LYS A 200 -24.36 -26.13 0.49
N GLY A 201 -24.83 -24.89 0.36
CA GLY A 201 -25.81 -24.34 1.30
C GLY A 201 -26.02 -22.82 1.27
N THR A 202 -25.02 -22.02 0.88
CA THR A 202 -25.21 -20.56 0.80
C THR A 202 -25.63 -20.16 -0.61
N LYS A 203 -26.94 -20.12 -0.86
CA LYS A 203 -27.50 -19.45 -2.05
C LYS A 203 -27.00 -18.01 -2.07
N ASP A 204 -26.25 -17.68 -3.13
CA ASP A 204 -26.06 -16.36 -3.73
C ASP A 204 -26.56 -15.14 -2.94
N ILE A 205 -25.85 -14.78 -1.87
CA ILE A 205 -25.89 -13.39 -1.40
C ILE A 205 -24.92 -12.63 -2.29
N VAL A 206 -25.37 -12.27 -3.48
CA VAL A 206 -24.80 -11.13 -4.18
C VAL A 206 -25.19 -9.92 -3.32
N PRO A 207 -24.24 -9.22 -2.67
CA PRO A 207 -24.61 -8.03 -1.92
C PRO A 207 -25.32 -7.06 -2.89
N ALA A 208 -26.25 -6.23 -2.41
CA ALA A 208 -26.80 -5.15 -3.23
C ALA A 208 -25.76 -4.02 -3.34
N PRO A 209 -25.64 -3.33 -4.50
CA PRO A 209 -24.69 -2.23 -4.61
C PRO A 209 -24.99 -1.19 -3.52
N PRO A 210 -23.98 -0.48 -2.99
CA PRO A 210 -24.21 0.55 -2.00
C PRO A 210 -25.28 1.54 -2.49
N PRO A 211 -26.27 1.92 -1.66
CA PRO A 211 -27.32 2.85 -2.07
C PRO A 211 -26.74 4.10 -2.71
N GLY A 212 -27.30 4.50 -3.86
CA GLY A 212 -26.87 5.70 -4.58
C GLY A 212 -25.56 5.58 -5.38
N ASN A 213 -24.97 4.38 -5.51
CA ASN A 213 -23.82 4.18 -6.40
C ASN A 213 -24.27 4.16 -7.88
N PRO A 214 -23.85 5.13 -8.71
CA PRO A 214 -24.33 5.23 -10.09
C PRO A 214 -23.78 4.15 -11.03
N PHE A 215 -22.90 3.26 -10.55
CA PHE A 215 -22.13 2.32 -11.38
C PHE A 215 -22.25 0.85 -10.97
N GLY A 216 -23.07 0.51 -9.96
CA GLY A 216 -23.08 -0.84 -9.41
C GLY A 216 -21.83 -1.13 -8.56
N PHE A 217 -21.37 -2.38 -8.48
CA PHE A 217 -20.27 -2.74 -7.56
C PHE A 217 -18.89 -2.24 -8.00
N MET A 218 -18.66 -2.12 -9.30
CA MET A 218 -17.34 -1.88 -9.87
C MET A 218 -17.45 -0.90 -11.04
N PRO A 219 -16.36 -0.18 -11.36
CA PRO A 219 -16.34 0.69 -12.54
C PRO A 219 -16.54 -0.11 -13.84
N PRO A 220 -16.92 0.55 -14.95
CA PRO A 220 -17.27 -0.11 -16.22
C PRO A 220 -16.18 -1.02 -16.80
N ALA A 221 -14.91 -0.76 -16.46
CA ALA A 221 -13.81 -1.67 -16.67
C ALA A 221 -12.79 -1.52 -15.54
N MET A 222 -12.03 -2.59 -15.28
CA MET A 222 -10.96 -2.61 -14.29
C MET A 222 -9.66 -3.07 -14.91
N ILE A 223 -8.56 -2.49 -14.43
CA ILE A 223 -7.24 -3.02 -14.65
C ILE A 223 -7.05 -4.22 -13.72
N ASP A 224 -7.05 -5.42 -14.28
CA ASP A 224 -6.78 -6.67 -13.56
C ASP A 224 -5.42 -7.22 -13.96
N PHE A 225 -4.78 -7.90 -13.03
CA PHE A 225 -3.44 -8.41 -13.24
C PHE A 225 -3.45 -9.90 -12.91
N PRO A 226 -3.54 -10.74 -13.95
CA PRO A 226 -3.87 -12.15 -13.81
C PRO A 226 -2.70 -12.97 -13.27
N HIS A 227 -1.46 -12.46 -13.39
CA HIS A 227 -0.26 -13.15 -12.95
C HIS A 227 0.32 -12.49 -11.69
N ARG A 228 0.07 -13.13 -10.55
CA ARG A 228 0.45 -12.64 -9.22
C ARG A 228 1.40 -13.65 -8.60
N SER A 229 2.68 -13.51 -8.88
CA SER A 229 3.70 -14.47 -8.45
C SER A 229 5.02 -13.75 -8.18
N PHE A 230 4.96 -12.74 -7.31
CA PHE A 230 6.09 -11.84 -7.07
C PHE A 230 6.65 -11.94 -5.65
N GLU A 231 5.88 -11.53 -4.63
CA GLU A 231 6.27 -11.55 -3.21
C GLU A 231 5.16 -12.17 -2.35
N ASN A 232 5.31 -12.27 -1.03
CA ASN A 232 4.25 -12.72 -0.11
C ASN A 232 3.56 -14.05 -0.52
N LEU A 233 4.31 -14.97 -1.13
CA LEU A 233 3.76 -16.20 -1.73
C LEU A 233 3.08 -17.13 -0.72
N LYS A 234 3.39 -16.97 0.57
CA LYS A 234 2.79 -17.71 1.68
C LYS A 234 1.53 -17.05 2.26
N CYS A 235 1.17 -15.86 1.78
CA CYS A 235 0.00 -15.14 2.25
C CYS A 235 -1.27 -15.80 1.73
N THR A 236 -2.09 -16.31 2.64
CA THR A 236 -3.36 -16.99 2.33
C THR A 236 -4.53 -16.01 2.20
N ASP A 237 -4.34 -14.74 2.55
CA ASP A 237 -5.35 -13.71 2.39
C ASP A 237 -5.35 -13.19 0.95
N HIS A 238 -6.40 -13.49 0.19
CA HIS A 238 -6.53 -13.11 -1.22
C HIS A 238 -6.56 -11.59 -1.48
N SER A 239 -6.78 -10.77 -0.45
CA SER A 239 -6.67 -9.31 -0.56
C SER A 239 -5.21 -8.82 -0.55
N MET A 240 -4.26 -9.64 -0.07
CA MET A 240 -2.83 -9.29 0.03
C MET A 240 -1.87 -10.24 -0.70
N GLY A 241 -2.19 -11.53 -0.75
CA GLY A 241 -1.35 -12.60 -1.29
C GLY A 241 -1.75 -13.04 -2.69
N PRO A 242 -0.84 -13.77 -3.37
CA PRO A 242 0.58 -13.44 -3.51
C PRO A 242 0.79 -12.00 -4.00
N GLY A 243 1.87 -11.37 -3.54
CA GLY A 243 2.24 -9.98 -3.79
C GLY A 243 2.22 -9.63 -5.27
N TRP A 244 1.78 -8.41 -5.55
CA TRP A 244 1.66 -7.92 -6.91
C TRP A 244 1.81 -6.38 -6.96
N MET A 245 0.80 -5.57 -7.31
CA MET A 245 1.03 -4.19 -7.78
C MET A 245 1.79 -3.33 -6.79
N GLY A 246 1.41 -3.43 -5.52
CA GLY A 246 2.01 -2.63 -4.49
C GLY A 246 3.51 -2.93 -4.31
N THR A 247 3.87 -4.22 -4.28
CA THR A 247 5.28 -4.63 -4.28
C THR A 247 6.00 -4.19 -5.57
N TYR A 248 5.37 -4.36 -6.73
CA TYR A 248 5.93 -3.94 -8.01
C TYR A 248 6.25 -2.44 -8.01
N VAL A 249 5.34 -1.59 -7.53
CA VAL A 249 5.56 -0.14 -7.41
C VAL A 249 6.80 0.12 -6.57
N VAL A 250 6.89 -0.49 -5.39
CA VAL A 250 8.05 -0.30 -4.49
C VAL A 250 9.35 -0.69 -5.19
N CYS A 251 9.41 -1.88 -5.80
CA CYS A 251 10.60 -2.36 -6.51
C CYS A 251 10.96 -1.46 -7.69
N LYS A 252 9.98 -1.04 -8.48
CA LYS A 252 10.21 -0.17 -9.64
C LYS A 252 10.65 1.23 -9.25
N MET A 253 10.08 1.80 -8.19
CA MET A 253 10.53 3.09 -7.68
C MET A 253 11.95 3.01 -7.09
N MET A 254 12.35 1.90 -6.48
CA MET A 254 13.74 1.71 -6.06
C MET A 254 14.70 1.59 -7.24
N GLU A 255 14.34 0.81 -8.26
CA GLU A 255 15.13 0.66 -9.48
C GLU A 255 15.33 2.03 -10.17
N ALA A 256 14.24 2.77 -10.33
CA ALA A 256 14.21 4.10 -10.91
C ALA A 256 14.97 5.13 -10.06
N GLY A 257 14.67 5.18 -8.76
CA GLY A 257 15.30 6.11 -7.83
C GLY A 257 16.80 5.96 -7.80
N LYS A 258 17.31 4.71 -7.83
CA LYS A 258 18.75 4.43 -7.92
C LYS A 258 19.38 5.04 -9.18
N LYS A 259 18.72 4.91 -10.34
CA LYS A 259 19.20 5.51 -11.60
C LYS A 259 19.19 7.05 -11.57
N LEU A 260 18.29 7.62 -10.78
CA LEU A 260 18.12 9.07 -10.61
C LEU A 260 18.91 9.65 -9.42
N GLY A 261 19.70 8.84 -8.71
CA GLY A 261 20.49 9.30 -7.56
C GLY A 261 19.69 9.56 -6.27
N VAL A 262 18.47 9.00 -6.15
CA VAL A 262 17.68 9.06 -4.91
C VAL A 262 18.36 8.18 -3.85
N GLU A 263 18.73 8.77 -2.71
CA GLU A 263 19.29 8.05 -1.57
C GLU A 263 18.16 7.62 -0.62
N VAL A 264 18.17 6.35 -0.16
CA VAL A 264 17.17 5.84 0.80
C VAL A 264 17.89 5.29 2.02
N TYR A 265 17.53 5.80 3.21
CA TYR A 265 18.09 5.39 4.49
C TYR A 265 17.06 4.66 5.34
N THR A 266 17.24 3.35 5.53
CA THR A 266 16.42 2.52 6.43
C THR A 266 16.90 2.62 7.87
N GLU A 267 16.05 2.27 8.83
CA GLU A 267 16.33 2.42 10.27
C GLU A 267 16.56 3.89 10.70
N HIS A 268 16.07 4.86 9.91
CA HIS A 268 16.15 6.30 10.17
C HIS A 268 14.75 6.85 10.42
N ARG A 269 14.33 6.84 11.70
CA ARG A 269 13.07 7.44 12.11
C ARG A 269 13.20 8.96 12.17
N ALA A 270 12.39 9.68 11.42
CA ALA A 270 12.25 11.13 11.58
C ALA A 270 11.62 11.47 12.95
N VAL A 271 12.20 12.45 13.65
CA VAL A 271 11.83 12.79 15.03
C VAL A 271 11.48 14.27 15.23
N GLU A 272 12.04 15.15 14.41
CA GLU A 272 11.91 16.60 14.55
C GLU A 272 11.98 17.23 13.16
N LEU A 273 11.14 18.24 12.92
CA LEU A 273 11.20 19.10 11.74
C LEU A 273 11.92 20.37 12.15
N ILE A 274 12.94 20.77 11.40
CA ILE A 274 13.75 21.95 11.68
C ILE A 274 13.17 23.11 10.86
N LEU A 275 12.83 24.18 11.57
CA LEU A 275 12.28 25.39 10.97
C LEU A 275 13.25 26.56 11.14
N ASN A 276 13.30 27.45 10.17
CA ASN A 276 13.96 28.75 10.34
C ASN A 276 13.05 29.73 11.10
N LYS A 277 13.56 30.95 11.34
CA LYS A 277 12.82 32.02 12.06
C LYS A 277 11.51 32.46 11.38
N LYS A 278 11.32 32.15 10.10
CA LYS A 278 10.11 32.44 9.34
C LYS A 278 9.11 31.27 9.33
N GLY A 279 9.44 30.16 9.97
CA GLY A 279 8.61 28.95 9.97
C GLY A 279 8.78 28.08 8.72
N GLU A 280 9.81 28.30 7.91
CA GLU A 280 10.08 27.50 6.71
C GLU A 280 10.93 26.27 7.06
N PHE A 281 10.65 25.13 6.42
CA PHE A 281 11.41 23.89 6.60
C PHE A 281 12.86 24.04 6.12
N THR A 282 13.80 23.69 6.98
CA THR A 282 15.24 23.65 6.68
C THR A 282 15.88 22.29 7.00
N GLY A 283 15.14 21.34 7.58
CA GLY A 283 15.60 19.99 7.86
C GLY A 283 14.53 19.10 8.48
#